data_AF-A0A9P6Z3F2-F1
#
_entry.id   AF-A0A9P6Z3F2-F1
#
_cell.length_a   1.000
_cell.length_b   1.000
_cell.length_c   1.000
_cell.angle_alpha   90.00
_cell.angle_beta   90.00
_cell.angle_gamma   90.00
#
_symmetry.space_group_name_H-M   'P 1'
#
loop_
_entity.id
_entity.type
_entity.pdbx_description
1 polymer ?
#
loop_
_entity_poly.entity_id
_entity_poly.type
_entity_poly.pdbx_seq_one_letter_code
_entity_poly.pdbx_strand_id
1 'polypeptide(L)'
;MPPRIPGRSVLPPMSRSQNGRSPLPPMSNSPGGLRGRPSSGRMGKPGLNLSQLGLTPKQEQTPFANFSKYVDPSGKLNFAGKAIIHADGVNFSNGNSFAIKMDDLILQEELGKGQYGTVQKVKHRVTNVTMAMKEIRLELDETKLHQILMELDILHKSSGEYIVEFYGAFFIESCVYYCMEYMDAGSLDKLYGEGVPEDVLAKIATSMLKGLKFLKDELSIIHRDVKPTNVLANKQGQVKLCDFGVSGQLEKSLAKTNIGCQSYMAPERIKAVNTYSVSSDVWSLGISLVEIAIGHYPYKYDNMFAQLKAIIDDEPPSLPSETFSIEACDFVAACLQKDPNKRPTYAELLEHPFIKKYEDVDIDMAKWAKEAYEASTQQQLYQATIGIDFLSKTMYLEDKTVRLQLWDTAGQERFRSLIPSYIRDSSVAVIVYDISNRQSFINTSKWIDDVRAERGEDVIIVLVGNKSDLSDKREVTTDDGEKRAKELSVMFIETSAKAGHNVKTLFKKIAQSLPGVDGSTIQSDSKDSMQKVNLNNTESNTSGCAC
;
A
#
# COMPACT_ATOMS: atom_id res chain seq x y z
N MET A 1 -70.27 37.21 19.39
CA MET A 1 -70.21 37.94 18.11
C MET A 1 -68.76 37.95 17.61
N PRO A 2 -68.53 37.72 16.30
CA PRO A 2 -67.25 37.47 15.61
C PRO A 2 -66.60 38.81 15.17
N PRO A 3 -65.52 38.90 14.32
CA PRO A 3 -64.84 37.88 13.46
C PRO A 3 -63.31 37.76 13.66
N ARG A 4 -62.64 36.63 13.42
CA ARG A 4 -62.52 35.62 12.31
C ARG A 4 -61.38 35.91 11.31
N ILE A 5 -60.39 34.99 11.35
CA ILE A 5 -59.34 34.56 10.39
C ILE A 5 -60.00 33.89 9.14
N PRO A 6 -59.35 33.18 8.15
CA PRO A 6 -57.94 33.01 7.69
C PRO A 6 -57.72 32.82 6.14
N GLY A 7 -56.45 32.64 5.70
CA GLY A 7 -55.99 31.38 5.06
C GLY A 7 -56.06 31.11 3.53
N ARG A 8 -54.90 30.67 2.98
CA ARG A 8 -54.60 29.52 2.07
C ARG A 8 -55.19 29.38 0.64
N SER A 9 -54.26 29.20 -0.32
CA SER A 9 -54.15 28.25 -1.48
C SER A 9 -55.34 27.98 -2.43
N VAL A 10 -55.06 27.81 -3.75
CA VAL A 10 -55.49 26.71 -4.67
C VAL A 10 -55.26 27.09 -6.17
N LEU A 11 -54.76 26.14 -6.99
CA LEU A 11 -54.66 26.11 -8.49
C LEU A 11 -56.02 25.70 -9.15
N PRO A 12 -56.17 25.40 -10.46
CA PRO A 12 -55.96 26.09 -11.77
C PRO A 12 -57.32 26.30 -12.51
N PRO A 13 -57.41 26.52 -13.86
CA PRO A 13 -57.56 25.38 -14.79
C PRO A 13 -57.00 25.54 -16.24
N MET A 14 -57.01 24.42 -16.98
CA MET A 14 -56.67 24.19 -18.41
C MET A 14 -57.75 24.64 -19.44
N SER A 15 -57.33 24.95 -20.69
CA SER A 15 -57.91 24.45 -21.97
C SER A 15 -57.06 24.94 -23.18
N ARG A 16 -56.44 24.05 -24.00
CA ARG A 16 -56.81 23.54 -25.37
C ARG A 16 -57.10 24.64 -26.42
N SER A 17 -56.59 24.68 -27.66
CA SER A 17 -56.23 23.61 -28.62
C SER A 17 -55.46 24.11 -29.89
N GLN A 18 -54.64 23.22 -30.46
CA GLN A 18 -54.49 22.83 -31.90
C GLN A 18 -53.66 23.62 -32.96
N ASN A 19 -52.72 22.83 -33.54
CA ASN A 19 -52.41 22.57 -34.98
C ASN A 19 -51.45 23.48 -35.79
N GLY A 20 -50.49 22.81 -36.46
CA GLY A 20 -49.93 23.26 -37.76
C GLY A 20 -48.48 22.81 -38.04
N ARG A 21 -48.30 21.79 -38.90
CA ARG A 21 -47.02 21.26 -39.42
C ARG A 21 -46.47 22.05 -40.63
N SER A 22 -45.13 22.10 -40.74
CA SER A 22 -44.18 22.05 -41.91
C SER A 22 -44.48 22.84 -43.23
N PRO A 23 -43.49 23.24 -44.06
CA PRO A 23 -42.69 22.30 -44.90
C PRO A 23 -41.24 22.71 -45.30
N LEU A 24 -40.54 21.72 -45.88
CA LEU A 24 -39.23 21.71 -46.56
C LEU A 24 -39.19 22.53 -47.88
N PRO A 25 -37.99 22.77 -48.47
CA PRO A 25 -37.83 22.96 -49.92
C PRO A 25 -36.90 21.92 -50.60
N PRO A 26 -36.88 21.87 -51.96
CA PRO A 26 -36.73 20.62 -52.74
C PRO A 26 -35.41 20.48 -53.54
N MET A 27 -35.20 19.28 -54.12
CA MET A 27 -34.19 18.95 -55.13
C MET A 27 -34.68 19.20 -56.57
N SER A 28 -33.76 19.53 -57.51
CA SER A 28 -33.84 19.04 -58.90
C SER A 28 -32.50 19.11 -59.69
N ASN A 29 -32.27 18.04 -60.46
CA ASN A 29 -31.62 17.88 -61.78
C ASN A 29 -30.11 18.04 -62.06
N SER A 30 -29.55 16.93 -62.58
CA SER A 30 -28.30 16.74 -63.35
C SER A 30 -28.39 17.29 -64.80
N PRO A 31 -27.28 17.34 -65.59
CA PRO A 31 -26.99 16.23 -66.54
C PRO A 31 -25.52 15.97 -66.97
N GLY A 32 -25.25 14.72 -67.43
CA GLY A 32 -24.26 14.30 -68.48
C GLY A 32 -22.76 14.28 -68.11
N GLY A 33 -21.90 13.35 -68.54
CA GLY A 33 -21.93 12.20 -69.45
C GLY A 33 -20.48 11.70 -69.72
N LEU A 34 -20.36 10.57 -70.46
CA LEU A 34 -19.15 9.91 -71.05
C LEU A 34 -18.48 8.82 -70.17
N ARG A 35 -18.71 7.51 -70.38
CA ARG A 35 -18.25 6.56 -71.44
C ARG A 35 -16.75 6.19 -71.40
N GLY A 36 -16.48 4.93 -71.05
CA GLY A 36 -15.26 4.17 -71.36
C GLY A 36 -15.46 2.68 -71.01
N ARG A 37 -15.34 1.79 -72.00
CA ARG A 37 -15.74 0.37 -72.01
C ARG A 37 -14.47 -0.54 -71.94
N PRO A 38 -14.52 -1.88 -72.11
CA PRO A 38 -14.32 -2.90 -71.07
C PRO A 38 -13.11 -3.84 -71.31
N SER A 39 -12.79 -4.77 -70.39
CA SER A 39 -12.33 -6.11 -70.81
C SER A 39 -12.57 -7.22 -69.77
N SER A 40 -13.09 -8.34 -70.29
CA SER A 40 -13.05 -9.76 -69.88
C SER A 40 -12.44 -10.13 -68.51
N GLY A 41 -13.03 -10.98 -67.66
CA GLY A 41 -13.98 -12.05 -67.90
C GLY A 41 -13.41 -13.39 -67.43
N ARG A 42 -13.91 -13.94 -66.31
CA ARG A 42 -14.09 -15.38 -66.11
C ARG A 42 -15.08 -15.66 -64.97
N MET A 43 -16.23 -16.21 -65.33
CA MET A 43 -17.21 -16.77 -64.40
C MET A 43 -16.79 -18.18 -63.98
N GLY A 44 -16.96 -18.48 -62.70
CA GLY A 44 -16.90 -19.82 -62.12
C GLY A 44 -17.79 -19.91 -60.88
N LYS A 45 -19.11 -20.01 -61.12
CA LYS A 45 -20.23 -20.60 -60.34
C LYS A 45 -20.40 -20.36 -58.82
N PRO A 46 -21.65 -20.45 -58.32
CA PRO A 46 -22.15 -19.60 -57.24
C PRO A 46 -22.26 -20.29 -55.87
N GLY A 47 -22.12 -19.48 -54.82
CA GLY A 47 -23.02 -19.53 -53.67
C GLY A 47 -22.62 -20.42 -52.50
N LEU A 48 -21.92 -19.84 -51.53
CA LEU A 48 -22.29 -19.90 -50.12
C LEU A 48 -21.74 -18.63 -49.45
N ASN A 49 -22.65 -17.71 -49.16
CA ASN A 49 -22.36 -16.42 -48.58
C ASN A 49 -22.21 -16.60 -47.07
N LEU A 50 -20.99 -16.84 -46.57
CA LEU A 50 -20.68 -16.93 -45.14
C LEU A 50 -20.51 -15.55 -44.50
N SER A 51 -21.36 -14.59 -44.88
CA SER A 51 -21.49 -13.29 -44.20
C SER A 51 -22.50 -13.33 -43.04
N GLN A 52 -22.91 -14.54 -42.62
CA GLN A 52 -23.74 -14.79 -41.45
C GLN A 52 -23.01 -15.47 -40.27
N LEU A 53 -21.68 -15.52 -40.29
CA LEU A 53 -20.87 -15.86 -39.12
C LEU A 53 -19.93 -14.69 -38.81
N GLY A 54 -20.45 -13.74 -38.03
CA GLY A 54 -19.73 -12.54 -37.59
C GLY A 54 -18.52 -12.88 -36.73
N LEU A 55 -17.36 -13.05 -37.38
CA LEU A 55 -16.06 -13.16 -36.73
C LEU A 55 -15.14 -12.10 -37.36
N THR A 56 -15.01 -10.96 -36.69
CA THR A 56 -13.90 -10.04 -36.93
C THR A 56 -12.61 -10.65 -36.37
N PRO A 57 -11.43 -10.40 -36.98
CA PRO A 57 -10.18 -10.92 -36.45
C PRO A 57 -9.91 -10.31 -35.07
N LYS A 58 -9.76 -11.15 -34.04
CA LYS A 58 -9.35 -10.71 -32.72
C LYS A 58 -7.94 -10.11 -32.81
N GLN A 59 -7.84 -8.80 -32.63
CA GLN A 59 -6.58 -8.17 -32.22
C GLN A 59 -6.18 -8.81 -30.89
N GLU A 60 -4.97 -9.34 -30.81
CA GLU A 60 -4.33 -9.69 -29.54
C GLU A 60 -4.27 -8.41 -28.70
N GLN A 61 -5.13 -8.32 -27.69
CA GLN A 61 -5.12 -7.21 -26.75
C GLN A 61 -3.86 -7.34 -25.91
N THR A 62 -2.90 -6.46 -26.14
CA THR A 62 -1.82 -6.24 -25.19
C THR A 62 -2.43 -5.72 -23.87
N PRO A 63 -1.82 -5.96 -22.70
CA PRO A 63 -2.29 -5.42 -21.42
C PRO A 63 -2.47 -3.88 -21.41
N PHE A 64 -1.94 -3.20 -22.43
CA PHE A 64 -1.93 -1.75 -22.64
C PHE A 64 -3.18 -1.20 -23.33
N ALA A 65 -4.08 -2.03 -23.87
CA ALA A 65 -5.29 -1.53 -24.56
C ALA A 65 -6.14 -0.62 -23.64
N ASN A 66 -6.17 -0.92 -22.34
CA ASN A 66 -6.98 -0.21 -21.35
C ASN A 66 -6.42 1.15 -20.91
N PHE A 67 -5.13 1.45 -21.16
CA PHE A 67 -4.50 2.71 -20.76
C PHE A 67 -3.94 3.53 -21.92
N SER A 68 -4.27 3.18 -23.16
CA SER A 68 -3.93 3.95 -24.37
C SER A 68 -4.36 5.42 -24.32
N LYS A 69 -5.29 5.77 -23.42
CA LYS A 69 -5.71 7.15 -23.12
C LYS A 69 -4.73 7.96 -22.27
N TYR A 70 -3.86 7.32 -21.50
CA TYR A 70 -2.89 7.97 -20.60
C TYR A 70 -1.44 7.62 -20.95
N VAL A 71 -1.18 6.42 -21.43
CA VAL A 71 0.16 6.00 -21.87
C VAL A 71 0.26 6.19 -23.38
N ASP A 72 1.17 7.04 -23.81
CA ASP A 72 1.44 7.24 -25.22
C ASP A 72 2.34 6.12 -25.79
N PRO A 73 2.38 5.93 -27.13
CA PRO A 73 3.24 4.92 -27.75
C PRO A 73 4.75 5.15 -27.53
N SER A 74 5.16 6.34 -27.05
CA SER A 74 6.54 6.65 -26.70
C SER A 74 6.89 6.28 -25.25
N GLY A 75 5.94 5.71 -24.50
CA GLY A 75 6.13 5.28 -23.13
C GLY A 75 5.97 6.40 -22.09
N LYS A 76 5.36 7.54 -22.46
CA LYS A 76 5.07 8.63 -21.51
C LYS A 76 3.68 8.47 -20.92
N LEU A 77 3.54 8.85 -19.66
CA LEU A 77 2.28 8.90 -18.95
C LEU A 77 1.76 10.34 -18.92
N ASN A 78 0.74 10.61 -19.74
CA ASN A 78 0.05 11.89 -19.81
C ASN A 78 -1.18 11.87 -18.91
N PHE A 79 -1.19 12.78 -17.96
CA PHE A 79 -2.23 12.89 -16.96
C PHE A 79 -3.23 14.00 -17.26
N ALA A 80 -4.09 13.78 -18.26
CA ALA A 80 -5.21 14.66 -18.58
C ALA A 80 -4.83 16.16 -18.62
N GLY A 81 -3.62 16.47 -19.11
CA GLY A 81 -3.12 17.85 -19.19
C GLY A 81 -2.64 18.47 -17.88
N LYS A 82 -2.56 17.74 -16.76
CA LYS A 82 -1.98 18.21 -15.49
C LYS A 82 -0.47 18.00 -15.41
N ALA A 83 0.01 16.84 -15.84
CA ALA A 83 1.43 16.51 -15.86
C ALA A 83 1.74 15.45 -16.94
N ILE A 84 2.98 15.42 -17.40
CA ILE A 84 3.53 14.40 -18.30
C ILE A 84 4.73 13.78 -17.61
N ILE A 85 4.62 12.51 -17.23
CA ILE A 85 5.72 11.74 -16.65
C ILE A 85 6.34 10.87 -17.73
N HIS A 86 7.65 10.82 -17.75
CA HIS A 86 8.45 10.03 -18.68
C HIS A 86 9.69 9.48 -17.97
N ALA A 87 10.52 8.73 -18.67
CA ALA A 87 11.70 8.08 -18.06
C ALA A 87 12.72 9.08 -17.50
N ASP A 88 12.79 10.29 -18.08
CA ASP A 88 13.76 11.34 -17.69
C ASP A 88 13.20 12.35 -16.66
N GLY A 89 11.95 12.20 -16.24
CA GLY A 89 11.36 13.08 -15.24
C GLY A 89 9.87 13.38 -15.43
N VAL A 90 9.45 14.52 -14.88
CA VAL A 90 8.05 14.98 -14.89
C VAL A 90 7.96 16.45 -15.28
N ASN A 91 7.02 16.75 -16.17
CA ASN A 91 6.66 18.10 -16.57
C ASN A 91 5.24 18.40 -16.11
N PHE A 92 5.06 19.38 -15.22
CA PHE A 92 3.76 19.85 -14.78
C PHE A 92 3.22 20.95 -15.71
N SER A 93 1.90 20.99 -15.84
CA SER A 93 1.18 21.94 -16.70
C SER A 93 1.33 23.41 -16.31
N ASN A 94 1.73 23.70 -15.08
CA ASN A 94 2.04 25.05 -14.61
C ASN A 94 3.47 25.51 -14.97
N GLY A 95 4.22 24.70 -15.72
CA GLY A 95 5.57 25.03 -16.20
C GLY A 95 6.70 24.46 -15.34
N ASN A 96 6.42 23.93 -14.15
CA ASN A 96 7.43 23.28 -13.32
C ASN A 96 7.85 21.95 -13.94
N SER A 97 9.16 21.68 -14.02
CA SER A 97 9.70 20.44 -14.55
C SER A 97 10.83 19.94 -13.66
N PHE A 98 10.84 18.64 -13.39
CA PHE A 98 11.83 17.98 -12.54
C PHE A 98 12.50 16.88 -13.35
N ALA A 99 13.80 17.05 -13.60
CA ALA A 99 14.62 16.08 -14.30
C ALA A 99 15.27 15.13 -13.29
N ILE A 100 14.76 13.92 -13.19
CA ILE A 100 15.26 12.85 -12.34
C ILE A 100 14.93 11.51 -12.97
N LYS A 101 15.91 10.61 -13.05
CA LYS A 101 15.74 9.28 -13.64
C LYS A 101 16.41 8.22 -12.76
N MET A 102 16.04 6.96 -13.00
CA MET A 102 16.55 5.83 -12.23
C MET A 102 18.09 5.75 -12.23
N ASP A 103 18.74 6.04 -13.36
CA ASP A 103 20.21 5.99 -13.49
C ASP A 103 20.93 6.99 -12.58
N ASP A 104 20.27 8.10 -12.24
CA ASP A 104 20.82 9.13 -11.36
C ASP A 104 20.75 8.71 -9.88
N LEU A 105 20.15 7.57 -9.58
CA LEU A 105 19.90 7.09 -8.23
C LEU A 105 20.81 5.91 -7.85
N ILE A 106 21.22 5.90 -6.59
CA ILE A 106 21.83 4.75 -5.92
C ILE A 106 20.77 4.18 -4.99
N LEU A 107 20.25 2.99 -5.33
CA LEU A 107 19.29 2.28 -4.49
C LEU A 107 19.95 1.81 -3.19
N GLN A 108 19.27 2.03 -2.07
CA GLN A 108 19.72 1.60 -0.75
C GLN A 108 18.70 0.63 -0.12
N GLU A 109 18.51 0.71 1.19
CA GLU A 109 17.60 -0.15 1.94
C GLU A 109 16.12 0.13 1.63
N GLU A 110 15.28 -0.89 1.84
CA GLU A 110 13.83 -0.74 1.76
C GLU A 110 13.33 -0.15 3.08
N LEU A 111 12.49 0.89 3.01
CA LEU A 111 11.97 1.59 4.17
C LEU A 111 10.60 1.05 4.62
N GLY A 112 9.82 0.51 3.68
CA GLY A 112 8.54 -0.12 3.98
C GLY A 112 7.75 -0.50 2.73
N LYS A 113 6.65 -1.22 2.95
CA LYS A 113 5.67 -1.57 1.92
C LYS A 113 4.30 -1.12 2.37
N GLY A 114 3.68 -0.25 1.57
CA GLY A 114 2.31 0.20 1.76
C GLY A 114 1.34 -0.58 0.87
N GLN A 115 0.06 -0.26 1.01
CA GLN A 115 -1.02 -0.81 0.18
C GLN A 115 -0.80 -0.59 -1.33
N TYR A 116 -0.04 0.44 -1.70
CA TYR A 116 0.10 0.90 -3.08
C TYR A 116 1.50 0.66 -3.69
N GLY A 117 2.49 0.23 -2.90
CA GLY A 117 3.85 0.24 -3.39
C GLY A 117 4.93 -0.03 -2.35
N THR A 118 6.17 -0.05 -2.82
CA THR A 118 7.37 -0.18 -1.98
C THR A 118 8.05 1.17 -1.87
N VAL A 119 8.47 1.54 -0.66
CA VAL A 119 9.28 2.74 -0.40
C VAL A 119 10.72 2.30 -0.18
N GLN A 120 11.64 2.88 -0.94
CA GLN A 120 13.07 2.60 -0.86
C GLN A 120 13.83 3.88 -0.56
N LYS A 121 14.89 3.76 0.24
CA LYS A 121 15.85 4.83 0.41
C LYS A 121 16.75 4.88 -0.81
N VAL A 122 16.99 6.07 -1.34
CA VAL A 122 17.85 6.30 -2.49
C VAL A 122 18.76 7.49 -2.26
N LYS A 123 19.92 7.50 -2.91
CA LYS A 123 20.82 8.64 -2.92
C LYS A 123 21.00 9.15 -4.34
N HIS A 124 20.75 10.43 -4.57
CA HIS A 124 20.99 11.06 -5.86
C HIS A 124 22.50 11.21 -6.10
N ARG A 125 22.99 10.71 -7.22
CA ARG A 125 24.43 10.65 -7.54
C ARG A 125 25.07 12.04 -7.62
N VAL A 126 24.39 12.98 -8.28
CA VAL A 126 24.96 14.31 -8.57
C VAL A 126 24.93 15.20 -7.34
N THR A 127 23.77 15.32 -6.68
CA THR A 127 23.60 16.24 -5.54
C THR A 127 23.97 15.63 -4.20
N ASN A 128 24.19 14.30 -4.14
CA ASN A 128 24.37 13.55 -2.90
C ASN A 128 23.19 13.59 -1.91
N VAL A 129 22.05 14.14 -2.31
CA VAL A 129 20.83 14.21 -1.48
C VAL A 129 20.27 12.79 -1.28
N THR A 130 19.92 12.48 -0.04
CA THR A 130 19.24 11.22 0.32
C THR A 130 17.73 11.44 0.29
N MET A 131 17.00 10.53 -0.33
CA MET A 131 15.57 10.65 -0.60
C MET A 131 14.85 9.33 -0.31
N ALA A 132 13.54 9.41 -0.11
CA ALA A 132 12.65 8.25 -0.15
C ALA A 132 12.03 8.18 -1.55
N MET A 133 12.19 7.05 -2.23
CA MET A 133 11.58 6.78 -3.53
C MET A 133 10.43 5.79 -3.35
N LYS A 134 9.23 6.17 -3.75
CA LYS A 134 8.06 5.27 -3.77
C LYS A 134 7.90 4.68 -5.17
N GLU A 135 7.86 3.35 -5.26
CA GLU A 135 7.50 2.59 -6.47
C GLU A 135 6.01 2.25 -6.40
N ILE A 136 5.23 2.74 -7.36
CA ILE A 136 3.82 2.38 -7.52
C ILE A 136 3.64 1.69 -8.87
N ARG A 137 3.20 0.44 -8.82
CA ARG A 137 2.91 -0.36 -10.02
C ARG A 137 1.54 0.02 -10.53
N LEU A 138 1.46 0.39 -11.80
CA LEU A 138 0.17 0.58 -12.46
C LEU A 138 -0.44 -0.79 -12.73
N GLU A 139 -1.35 -1.21 -11.85
CA GLU A 139 -2.28 -2.29 -12.12
C GLU A 139 -3.46 -1.79 -12.98
N LEU A 140 -4.30 -2.70 -13.47
CA LEU A 140 -5.50 -2.45 -14.28
C LEU A 140 -6.62 -1.72 -13.49
N ASP A 141 -6.30 -0.66 -12.75
CA ASP A 141 -7.22 0.10 -11.89
C ASP A 141 -7.05 1.61 -12.08
N GLU A 142 -8.02 2.24 -12.75
CA GLU A 142 -8.05 3.69 -12.99
C GLU A 142 -8.12 4.52 -11.71
N THR A 143 -8.64 3.96 -10.61
CA THR A 143 -8.75 4.68 -9.33
C THR A 143 -7.38 4.90 -8.70
N LYS A 144 -6.49 3.88 -8.76
CA LYS A 144 -5.10 3.98 -8.31
C LYS A 144 -4.35 5.06 -9.11
N LEU A 145 -4.56 5.10 -10.42
CA LEU A 145 -3.93 6.12 -11.28
C LEU A 145 -4.35 7.54 -10.89
N HIS A 146 -5.64 7.76 -10.63
CA HIS A 146 -6.14 9.06 -10.18
C HIS A 146 -5.59 9.48 -8.81
N GLN A 147 -5.38 8.51 -7.92
CA GLN A 147 -4.79 8.76 -6.60
C GLN A 147 -3.32 9.18 -6.70
N ILE A 148 -2.50 8.46 -7.47
CA ILE A 148 -1.10 8.82 -7.74
C ILE A 148 -1.02 10.26 -8.27
N LEU A 149 -1.96 10.59 -9.16
CA LEU A 149 -2.09 11.90 -9.74
C LEU A 149 -2.32 13.02 -8.73
N MET A 150 -3.27 12.81 -7.83
CA MET A 150 -3.59 13.79 -6.80
C MET A 150 -2.44 13.93 -5.82
N GLU A 151 -1.82 12.81 -5.42
CA GLU A 151 -0.67 12.80 -4.53
C GLU A 151 0.50 13.60 -5.13
N LEU A 152 0.86 13.35 -6.39
CA LEU A 152 1.90 14.11 -7.08
C LEU A 152 1.55 15.59 -7.24
N ASP A 153 0.29 15.93 -7.56
CA ASP A 153 -0.17 17.31 -7.70
C ASP A 153 -0.09 18.07 -6.36
N ILE A 154 -0.45 17.42 -5.24
CA ILE A 154 -0.31 17.97 -3.89
C ILE A 154 1.16 18.20 -3.57
N LEU A 155 1.97 17.15 -3.70
CA LEU A 155 3.38 17.14 -3.34
C LEU A 155 4.17 18.20 -4.11
N HIS A 156 3.88 18.38 -5.40
CA HIS A 156 4.50 19.44 -6.19
C HIS A 156 4.10 20.85 -5.72
N LYS A 157 2.85 21.05 -5.27
CA LYS A 157 2.34 22.35 -4.82
C LYS A 157 2.69 22.66 -3.37
N SER A 158 3.01 21.64 -2.59
CA SER A 158 3.39 21.80 -1.19
C SER A 158 4.87 22.17 -1.08
N SER A 159 5.12 23.43 -0.75
CA SER A 159 6.39 23.87 -0.16
C SER A 159 6.11 24.27 1.29
N GLY A 160 6.37 23.38 2.26
CA GLY A 160 5.97 23.64 3.63
C GLY A 160 6.75 22.84 4.66
N GLU A 161 6.84 23.39 5.87
CA GLU A 161 7.52 22.78 7.02
C GLU A 161 6.80 21.52 7.54
N TYR A 162 5.53 21.33 7.19
CA TYR A 162 4.64 20.30 7.75
C TYR A 162 4.19 19.24 6.74
N ILE A 163 4.64 19.32 5.50
CA ILE A 163 4.37 18.37 4.41
C ILE A 163 5.71 17.90 3.84
N VAL A 164 5.86 16.59 3.59
CA VAL A 164 7.09 16.05 3.00
C VAL A 164 7.38 16.69 1.64
N GLU A 165 8.63 17.08 1.42
CA GLU A 165 9.03 17.77 0.19
C GLU A 165 9.10 16.82 -1.01
N PHE A 166 8.72 17.32 -2.19
CA PHE A 166 8.78 16.61 -3.46
C PHE A 166 10.05 16.93 -4.24
N TYR A 167 10.76 15.91 -4.72
CA TYR A 167 11.97 16.10 -5.52
C TYR A 167 11.80 15.77 -7.00
N GLY A 168 10.83 14.93 -7.36
CA GLY A 168 10.54 14.61 -8.76
C GLY A 168 9.91 13.24 -8.94
N ALA A 169 9.50 12.93 -10.16
CA ALA A 169 8.88 11.67 -10.52
C ALA A 169 9.28 11.24 -11.93
N PHE A 170 9.30 9.93 -12.19
CA PHE A 170 9.59 9.34 -13.49
C PHE A 170 8.78 8.06 -13.70
N PHE A 171 8.65 7.63 -14.95
CA PHE A 171 7.83 6.49 -15.35
C PHE A 171 8.63 5.52 -16.21
N ILE A 172 8.78 4.29 -15.72
CA ILE A 172 9.55 3.21 -16.37
C ILE A 172 8.80 1.90 -16.16
N GLU A 173 8.72 1.06 -17.20
CA GLU A 173 8.16 -0.31 -17.11
C GLU A 173 6.78 -0.40 -16.42
N SER A 174 5.86 0.52 -16.73
CA SER A 174 4.52 0.58 -16.10
C SER A 174 4.52 0.89 -14.61
N CYS A 175 5.63 1.41 -14.09
CA CYS A 175 5.76 1.82 -12.70
C CYS A 175 5.98 3.33 -12.64
N VAL A 176 5.21 4.00 -11.79
CA VAL A 176 5.44 5.39 -11.42
C VAL A 176 6.37 5.39 -10.22
N TYR A 177 7.49 6.09 -10.35
CA TYR A 177 8.43 6.34 -9.28
C TYR A 177 8.36 7.81 -8.93
N TYR A 178 8.37 8.13 -7.64
CA TYR A 178 8.60 9.50 -7.21
C TYR A 178 9.47 9.57 -5.98
N CYS A 179 10.30 10.61 -5.94
CA CYS A 179 11.26 10.90 -4.90
C CYS A 179 10.73 12.03 -4.02
N MET A 180 10.78 11.81 -2.72
CA MET A 180 10.38 12.75 -1.69
C MET A 180 11.43 12.81 -0.58
N GLU A 181 11.27 13.78 0.30
CA GLU A 181 12.08 13.97 1.50
C GLU A 181 12.23 12.67 2.29
N TYR A 182 13.48 12.35 2.66
CA TYR A 182 13.74 11.20 3.53
C TYR A 182 13.69 11.63 5.00
N MET A 183 12.67 11.15 5.71
CA MET A 183 12.46 11.39 7.13
C MET A 183 13.17 10.27 7.93
N ASP A 184 14.38 10.56 8.43
CA ASP A 184 15.34 9.55 8.91
C ASP A 184 15.05 8.93 10.30
N ALA A 185 13.97 9.35 10.96
CA ALA A 185 13.40 8.65 12.12
C ALA A 185 12.21 7.74 11.72
N GLY A 186 11.65 7.91 10.52
CA GLY A 186 10.54 7.09 10.02
C GLY A 186 9.17 7.58 10.48
N SER A 187 8.18 6.68 10.48
CA SER A 187 6.78 6.97 10.79
C SER A 187 6.49 6.91 12.30
N LEU A 188 5.53 7.71 12.78
CA LEU A 188 5.24 7.85 14.20
C LEU A 188 4.76 6.54 14.85
N ASP A 189 4.13 5.63 14.11
CA ASP A 189 3.74 4.29 14.60
C ASP A 189 4.91 3.48 15.16
N LYS A 190 6.13 3.78 14.73
CA LYS A 190 7.36 3.12 15.19
C LYS A 190 8.08 3.89 16.29
N LEU A 191 7.63 5.10 16.63
CA LEU A 191 8.39 6.03 17.47
C LEU A 191 7.75 6.27 18.84
N TYR A 192 6.44 6.10 18.99
CA TYR A 192 5.78 6.40 20.26
C TYR A 192 6.00 5.37 21.37
N GLY A 193 6.50 4.16 21.07
CA GLY A 193 6.76 3.13 22.09
C GLY A 193 5.54 2.83 22.98
N GLU A 194 5.68 3.01 24.29
CA GLU A 194 4.60 2.87 25.29
C GLU A 194 3.77 4.16 25.49
N GLY A 195 4.02 5.19 24.69
CA GLY A 195 3.39 6.50 24.77
C GLY A 195 4.42 7.63 24.78
N VAL A 196 4.00 8.83 24.39
CA VAL A 196 4.84 10.03 24.42
C VAL A 196 4.44 10.98 25.56
N PRO A 197 5.39 11.78 26.09
CA PRO A 197 5.10 12.88 26.99
C PRO A 197 4.12 13.92 26.39
N GLU A 198 3.36 14.61 27.23
CA GLU A 198 2.35 15.59 26.81
C GLU A 198 2.92 16.73 25.96
N ASP A 199 4.10 17.21 26.30
CA ASP A 199 4.77 18.33 25.63
C ASP A 199 5.21 17.92 24.20
N VAL A 200 5.75 16.72 24.05
CA VAL A 200 6.02 16.09 22.75
C VAL A 200 4.72 15.88 21.95
N LEU A 201 3.65 15.38 22.61
CA LEU A 201 2.33 15.20 21.99
C LEU A 201 1.79 16.53 21.43
N ALA A 202 1.97 17.63 22.17
CA ALA A 202 1.53 18.96 21.75
C ALA A 202 2.26 19.43 20.48
N LYS A 203 3.58 19.19 20.35
CA LYS A 203 4.35 19.55 19.15
C LYS A 203 4.00 18.68 17.95
N ILE A 204 3.73 17.39 18.16
CA ILE A 204 3.20 16.49 17.13
C ILE A 204 1.81 16.98 16.66
N ALA A 205 0.89 17.24 17.59
CA ALA A 205 -0.45 17.74 17.30
C ALA A 205 -0.41 19.07 16.52
N THR A 206 0.45 20.00 16.94
CA THR A 206 0.66 21.28 16.28
C THR A 206 1.13 21.10 14.83
N SER A 207 2.12 20.23 14.60
CA SER A 207 2.67 19.97 13.27
C SER A 207 1.61 19.33 12.35
N MET A 208 0.87 18.34 12.84
CA MET A 208 -0.24 17.72 12.11
C MET A 208 -1.34 18.75 11.79
N LEU A 209 -1.75 19.58 12.75
CA LEU A 209 -2.76 20.62 12.54
C LEU A 209 -2.34 21.65 11.50
N LYS A 210 -1.10 22.14 11.55
CA LYS A 210 -0.59 23.10 10.58
C LYS A 210 -0.52 22.47 9.18
N GLY A 211 -0.11 21.20 9.06
CA GLY A 211 -0.14 20.46 7.80
C GLY A 211 -1.56 20.30 7.24
N LEU A 212 -2.53 19.87 8.07
CA LEU A 212 -3.93 19.72 7.66
C LEU A 212 -4.59 21.05 7.29
N LYS A 213 -4.29 22.12 8.03
CA LYS A 213 -4.74 23.48 7.73
C LYS A 213 -4.19 23.96 6.39
N PHE A 214 -2.90 23.75 6.12
CA PHE A 214 -2.28 24.09 4.85
C PHE A 214 -2.95 23.37 3.67
N LEU A 215 -3.14 22.05 3.78
CA LEU A 215 -3.83 21.26 2.75
C LEU A 215 -5.23 21.81 2.46
N LYS A 216 -5.99 22.15 3.50
CA LYS A 216 -7.35 22.68 3.34
C LYS A 216 -7.37 24.09 2.78
N ASP A 217 -6.66 25.02 3.41
CA ASP A 217 -6.85 26.45 3.17
C ASP A 217 -6.12 26.89 1.89
N GLU A 218 -4.91 26.37 1.65
CA GLU A 218 -4.09 26.76 0.49
C GLU A 218 -4.36 25.88 -0.74
N LEU A 219 -4.62 24.58 -0.53
CA LEU A 219 -4.78 23.62 -1.63
C LEU A 219 -6.22 23.15 -1.85
N SER A 220 -7.16 23.51 -0.96
CA SER A 220 -8.56 23.02 -1.01
C SER A 220 -8.67 21.49 -0.98
N ILE A 221 -7.78 20.84 -0.22
CA ILE A 221 -7.63 19.39 -0.13
C ILE A 221 -7.88 18.91 1.29
N ILE A 222 -8.44 17.71 1.40
CA ILE A 222 -8.69 17.03 2.67
C ILE A 222 -7.89 15.72 2.64
N HIS A 223 -7.23 15.37 3.74
CA HIS A 223 -6.23 14.30 3.77
C HIS A 223 -6.85 12.90 3.71
N ARG A 224 -7.94 12.67 4.45
CA ARG A 224 -8.77 11.45 4.51
C ARG A 224 -8.17 10.17 5.09
N ASP A 225 -6.88 10.17 5.38
CA ASP A 225 -6.14 9.02 5.91
C ASP A 225 -5.12 9.48 6.96
N VAL A 226 -5.56 10.35 7.88
CA VAL A 226 -4.74 10.79 9.00
C VAL A 226 -4.59 9.65 10.00
N LYS A 227 -3.35 9.19 10.22
CA LYS A 227 -2.97 8.12 11.14
C LYS A 227 -1.47 8.14 11.40
N PRO A 228 -0.95 7.55 12.50
CA PRO A 228 0.47 7.60 12.83
C PRO A 228 1.42 7.06 11.73
N THR A 229 0.97 6.09 10.92
CA THR A 229 1.75 5.57 9.78
C THR A 229 1.95 6.57 8.64
N ASN A 230 1.10 7.60 8.55
CA ASN A 230 1.17 8.67 7.53
C ASN A 230 1.75 9.99 8.10
N VAL A 231 2.35 9.94 9.28
CA VAL A 231 3.06 11.06 9.90
C VAL A 231 4.51 10.63 10.10
N LEU A 232 5.43 11.37 9.50
CA LEU A 232 6.86 11.05 9.53
C LEU A 232 7.62 12.04 10.42
N ALA A 233 8.69 11.56 11.05
CA ALA A 233 9.62 12.36 11.81
C ALA A 233 11.07 12.19 11.33
N ASN A 234 11.89 13.20 11.56
CA ASN A 234 13.33 13.13 11.37
C ASN A 234 14.08 13.42 12.68
N LYS A 235 15.36 13.07 12.71
CA LYS A 235 16.27 13.24 13.86
C LYS A 235 16.60 14.71 14.14
N GLN A 236 16.14 15.63 13.30
CA GLN A 236 16.19 17.08 13.52
C GLN A 236 14.94 17.58 14.26
N GLY A 237 13.97 16.71 14.56
CA GLY A 237 12.77 17.02 15.34
C GLY A 237 11.60 17.53 14.50
N GLN A 238 11.68 17.50 13.17
CA GLN A 238 10.57 17.88 12.29
C GLN A 238 9.57 16.74 12.19
N VAL A 239 8.29 17.10 12.19
CA VAL A 239 7.16 16.17 12.03
C VAL A 239 6.31 16.62 10.85
N LYS A 240 6.13 15.75 9.85
CA LYS A 240 5.49 16.08 8.57
C LYS A 240 4.47 15.03 8.15
N LEU A 241 3.41 15.47 7.47
CA LEU A 241 2.42 14.58 6.88
C LEU A 241 2.92 14.04 5.53
N CYS A 242 2.57 12.79 5.24
CA CYS A 242 2.76 12.15 3.94
C CYS A 242 1.51 11.35 3.54
N ASP A 243 1.53 10.74 2.34
CA ASP A 243 0.52 9.77 1.89
C ASP A 243 -0.94 10.26 1.99
N PHE A 244 -1.27 11.28 1.18
CA PHE A 244 -2.59 11.90 1.15
C PHE A 244 -3.63 10.98 0.47
N GLY A 245 -4.46 10.32 1.28
CA GLY A 245 -5.47 9.39 0.83
C GLY A 245 -6.65 10.05 0.13
N VAL A 246 -6.58 10.36 -1.17
CA VAL A 246 -7.78 10.79 -1.93
C VAL A 246 -8.64 9.60 -2.34
N SER A 247 -9.02 8.72 -1.41
CA SER A 247 -10.05 7.71 -1.69
C SER A 247 -11.43 8.36 -1.49
N GLY A 248 -12.11 8.60 -2.61
CA GLY A 248 -13.50 9.06 -2.66
C GLY A 248 -14.51 7.93 -2.78
N GLN A 249 -14.07 6.66 -2.81
CA GLN A 249 -14.97 5.52 -2.97
C GLN A 249 -14.56 4.39 -2.05
N LEU A 250 -15.37 4.19 -1.02
CA LEU A 250 -15.39 3.00 -0.18
C LEU A 250 -16.15 1.87 -0.88
N GLU A 251 -16.02 1.71 -2.20
CA GLU A 251 -16.70 0.67 -2.95
C GLU A 251 -15.70 -0.43 -3.34
N LYS A 252 -15.89 -1.59 -2.71
CA LYS A 252 -15.38 -2.95 -3.04
C LYS A 252 -14.27 -3.55 -2.17
N SER A 253 -13.65 -2.82 -1.24
CA SER A 253 -12.55 -3.38 -0.42
C SER A 253 -12.96 -3.89 0.98
N LEU A 254 -14.24 -3.82 1.36
CA LEU A 254 -14.72 -4.50 2.58
C LEU A 254 -14.50 -6.03 2.56
N ALA A 255 -14.15 -6.61 1.40
CA ALA A 255 -14.05 -8.05 1.19
C ALA A 255 -12.63 -8.63 1.26
N LYS A 256 -11.56 -7.84 1.46
CA LYS A 256 -10.19 -8.37 1.50
C LYS A 256 -9.31 -7.65 2.51
N THR A 257 -9.28 -8.14 3.75
CA THR A 257 -8.10 -8.74 4.42
C THR A 257 -8.33 -8.80 5.94
N ASN A 258 -8.35 -10.04 6.47
CA ASN A 258 -8.66 -10.37 7.85
C ASN A 258 -7.40 -10.42 8.75
N ILE A 259 -6.54 -9.39 8.70
CA ILE A 259 -5.35 -9.28 9.57
C ILE A 259 -5.14 -7.80 9.95
N GLY A 260 -5.29 -7.46 11.24
CA GLY A 260 -4.70 -6.25 11.85
C GLY A 260 -5.37 -4.89 11.60
N CYS A 261 -6.68 -4.82 11.34
CA CYS A 261 -7.27 -3.58 10.84
C CYS A 261 -7.57 -2.53 11.95
N GLN A 262 -6.65 -1.58 12.16
CA GLN A 262 -6.88 -0.35 12.93
C GLN A 262 -7.66 0.67 12.07
N SER A 263 -8.76 1.23 12.59
CA SER A 263 -9.65 2.14 11.85
C SER A 263 -9.66 3.56 12.45
N TYR A 264 -9.14 4.53 11.72
CA TYR A 264 -9.12 5.94 12.14
C TYR A 264 -10.35 6.72 11.66
N MET A 265 -11.36 6.00 11.13
CA MET A 265 -12.48 6.60 10.42
C MET A 265 -13.50 7.21 11.37
N ALA A 266 -13.97 8.41 11.03
CA ALA A 266 -15.00 9.12 11.79
C ALA A 266 -16.38 8.43 11.72
N PRO A 267 -17.22 8.51 12.77
CA PRO A 267 -18.51 7.82 12.83
C PRO A 267 -19.46 8.16 11.67
N GLU A 268 -19.48 9.41 11.22
CA GLU A 268 -20.31 9.86 10.12
C GLU A 268 -19.94 9.20 8.78
N ARG A 269 -18.65 8.89 8.58
CA ARG A 269 -18.18 8.18 7.38
C ARG A 269 -18.57 6.70 7.39
N ILE A 270 -18.68 6.10 8.57
CA ILE A 270 -19.11 4.70 8.72
C ILE A 270 -20.63 4.60 8.51
N LYS A 271 -21.40 5.59 9.01
CA LYS A 271 -22.87 5.63 8.88
C LYS A 271 -23.34 5.98 7.47
N ALA A 272 -22.65 6.88 6.77
CA ALA A 272 -23.05 7.37 5.46
C ALA A 272 -21.87 7.40 4.48
N VAL A 273 -22.04 6.71 3.35
CA VAL A 273 -20.96 6.41 2.39
C VAL A 273 -20.39 7.64 1.68
N ASN A 274 -21.02 8.83 1.75
CA ASN A 274 -20.68 9.97 0.87
C ASN A 274 -20.49 11.34 1.56
N THR A 275 -20.25 11.42 2.87
CA THR A 275 -20.03 12.70 3.56
C THR A 275 -18.62 12.81 4.14
N TYR A 276 -17.61 12.84 3.27
CA TYR A 276 -16.27 13.21 3.72
C TYR A 276 -16.21 14.74 3.92
N SER A 277 -15.81 15.19 5.11
CA SER A 277 -15.56 16.61 5.36
C SER A 277 -14.31 16.81 6.22
N VAL A 278 -13.86 18.06 6.32
CA VAL A 278 -12.69 18.45 7.13
C VAL A 278 -12.80 17.96 8.58
N SER A 279 -14.01 17.93 9.14
CA SER A 279 -14.22 17.44 10.51
C SER A 279 -13.93 15.94 10.66
N SER A 280 -13.94 15.16 9.57
CA SER A 280 -13.54 13.76 9.60
C SER A 280 -12.02 13.61 9.80
N ASP A 281 -11.20 14.50 9.24
CA ASP A 281 -9.75 14.53 9.51
C ASP A 281 -9.47 14.93 10.97
N VAL A 282 -10.29 15.82 11.55
CA VAL A 282 -10.19 16.21 12.97
C VAL A 282 -10.44 15.01 13.90
N TRP A 283 -11.41 14.15 13.57
CA TRP A 283 -11.61 12.90 14.32
C TRP A 283 -10.39 11.98 14.20
N SER A 284 -9.89 11.77 12.98
CA SER A 284 -8.74 10.90 12.73
C SER A 284 -7.48 11.42 13.44
N LEU A 285 -7.29 12.74 13.50
CA LEU A 285 -6.28 13.40 14.34
C LEU A 285 -6.47 13.04 15.82
N GLY A 286 -7.69 13.17 16.36
CA GLY A 286 -7.99 12.83 17.76
C GLY A 286 -7.64 11.38 18.10
N ILE A 287 -8.04 10.41 17.27
CA ILE A 287 -7.72 8.99 17.47
C ILE A 287 -6.20 8.76 17.41
N SER A 288 -5.52 9.39 16.44
CA SER A 288 -4.06 9.29 16.31
C SER A 288 -3.35 9.81 17.55
N LEU A 289 -3.80 10.93 18.11
CA LEU A 289 -3.21 11.52 19.31
C LEU A 289 -3.44 10.66 20.55
N VAL A 290 -4.60 10.02 20.70
CA VAL A 290 -4.81 9.04 21.79
C VAL A 290 -3.82 7.89 21.65
N GLU A 291 -3.70 7.30 20.46
CA GLU A 291 -2.76 6.19 20.21
C GLU A 291 -1.31 6.57 20.51
N ILE A 292 -0.85 7.72 20.00
CA ILE A 292 0.50 8.24 20.23
C ILE A 292 0.74 8.50 21.73
N ALA A 293 -0.27 8.99 22.44
CA ALA A 293 -0.18 9.30 23.86
C ALA A 293 -0.08 8.05 24.74
N ILE A 294 -0.83 6.99 24.42
CA ILE A 294 -0.91 5.76 25.26
C ILE A 294 -0.09 4.59 24.72
N GLY A 295 0.60 4.77 23.59
CA GLY A 295 1.47 3.78 22.95
C GLY A 295 0.74 2.66 22.20
N HIS A 296 -0.59 2.68 22.15
CA HIS A 296 -1.37 1.64 21.48
C HIS A 296 -2.72 2.16 21.01
N TYR A 297 -3.25 1.55 19.95
CA TYR A 297 -4.53 1.92 19.38
C TYR A 297 -5.69 1.75 20.39
N PRO A 298 -6.57 2.76 20.56
CA PRO A 298 -7.48 2.84 21.71
C PRO A 298 -8.68 1.88 21.66
N TYR A 299 -9.05 1.36 20.49
CA TYR A 299 -10.17 0.44 20.35
C TYR A 299 -9.68 -1.01 20.22
N LYS A 300 -9.96 -1.84 21.24
CA LYS A 300 -9.59 -3.27 21.27
C LYS A 300 -10.83 -4.14 21.02
N TYR A 301 -10.94 -4.72 19.82
CA TYR A 301 -12.06 -5.60 19.45
C TYR A 301 -11.61 -6.80 18.64
N ASP A 302 -12.39 -7.88 18.72
CA ASP A 302 -12.09 -9.16 18.06
C ASP A 302 -12.19 -9.09 16.53
N ASN A 303 -12.96 -8.14 15.99
CA ASN A 303 -13.14 -7.97 14.56
C ASN A 303 -13.49 -6.53 14.17
N MET A 304 -13.25 -6.21 12.90
CA MET A 304 -13.50 -4.90 12.32
C MET A 304 -14.94 -4.42 12.50
N PHE A 305 -15.92 -5.31 12.35
CA PHE A 305 -17.32 -4.90 12.46
C PHE A 305 -17.68 -4.45 13.88
N ALA A 306 -17.22 -5.17 14.90
CA ALA A 306 -17.38 -4.78 16.30
C ALA A 306 -16.71 -3.43 16.60
N GLN A 307 -15.51 -3.21 16.06
CA GLN A 307 -14.80 -1.94 16.19
C GLN A 307 -15.53 -0.78 15.51
N LEU A 308 -16.01 -0.94 14.27
CA LEU A 308 -16.79 0.09 13.57
C LEU A 308 -18.09 0.40 14.31
N LYS A 309 -18.74 -0.61 14.87
CA LYS A 309 -19.93 -0.44 15.69
C LYS A 309 -19.61 0.35 16.96
N ALA A 310 -18.53 0.04 17.66
CA ALA A 310 -18.11 0.78 18.84
C ALA A 310 -17.80 2.26 18.53
N ILE A 311 -17.10 2.54 17.43
CA ILE A 311 -16.87 3.92 16.97
C ILE A 311 -18.21 4.68 16.81
N ILE A 312 -19.24 4.00 16.33
CA ILE A 312 -20.58 4.57 16.12
C ILE A 312 -21.36 4.72 17.43
N ASP A 313 -21.38 3.68 18.27
CA ASP A 313 -22.33 3.52 19.37
C ASP A 313 -21.73 3.87 20.75
N ASP A 314 -20.48 3.48 21.03
CA ASP A 314 -19.83 3.59 22.34
C ASP A 314 -19.21 4.97 22.58
N GLU A 315 -18.90 5.33 23.84
CA GLU A 315 -18.20 6.59 24.13
C GLU A 315 -16.84 6.66 23.42
N PRO A 316 -16.45 7.83 22.89
CA PRO A 316 -15.15 8.00 22.26
C PRO A 316 -14.02 7.81 23.29
N PRO A 317 -12.83 7.36 22.87
CA PRO A 317 -11.70 7.23 23.76
C PRO A 317 -11.23 8.60 24.26
N SER A 318 -10.60 8.61 25.43
CA SER A 318 -10.04 9.80 26.06
C SER A 318 -8.59 9.57 26.48
N LEU A 319 -7.88 10.66 26.74
CA LEU A 319 -6.56 10.56 27.36
C LEU A 319 -6.69 10.19 28.85
N PRO A 320 -5.74 9.42 29.41
CA PRO A 320 -5.70 9.15 30.85
C PRO A 320 -5.48 10.43 31.65
N SER A 321 -6.49 10.88 32.40
CA SER A 321 -6.44 12.12 33.21
C SER A 321 -5.41 12.09 34.35
N GLU A 322 -4.92 10.91 34.71
CA GLU A 322 -3.86 10.72 35.71
C GLU A 322 -2.47 11.09 35.17
N THR A 323 -2.31 11.12 33.83
CA THR A 323 -1.02 11.34 33.17
C THR A 323 -1.02 12.59 32.30
N PHE A 324 -2.17 12.96 31.75
CA PHE A 324 -2.33 14.12 30.88
C PHE A 324 -3.18 15.20 31.56
N SER A 325 -2.81 16.45 31.30
CA SER A 325 -3.50 17.63 31.81
C SER A 325 -4.94 17.72 31.32
N ILE A 326 -5.73 18.51 32.04
CA ILE A 326 -7.14 18.76 31.71
C ILE A 326 -7.23 19.40 30.32
N GLU A 327 -6.29 20.28 29.96
CA GLU A 327 -6.24 20.92 28.65
C GLU A 327 -5.99 19.92 27.52
N ALA A 328 -5.08 18.96 27.72
CA ALA A 328 -4.81 17.90 26.74
C ALA A 328 -6.01 16.96 26.58
N CYS A 329 -6.63 16.57 27.70
CA CYS A 329 -7.85 15.77 27.71
C CYS A 329 -9.00 16.48 26.98
N ASP A 330 -9.20 17.78 27.23
CA ASP A 330 -10.24 18.61 26.60
C ASP A 330 -9.99 18.76 25.09
N PHE A 331 -8.74 18.99 24.68
CA PHE A 331 -8.37 19.07 23.26
C PHE A 331 -8.75 17.80 22.49
N VAL A 332 -8.41 16.62 23.03
CA VAL A 332 -8.75 15.33 22.43
C VAL A 332 -10.26 15.11 22.43
N ALA A 333 -10.95 15.44 23.54
CA ALA A 333 -12.41 15.32 23.62
C ALA A 333 -13.14 16.23 22.62
N ALA A 334 -12.60 17.42 22.34
CA ALA A 334 -13.11 18.32 21.30
C ALA A 334 -12.93 17.72 19.89
N CYS A 335 -11.78 17.09 19.62
CA CYS A 335 -11.54 16.39 18.34
C CYS A 335 -12.48 15.19 18.14
N LEU A 336 -12.82 14.48 19.22
CA LEU A 336 -13.59 13.24 19.20
C LEU A 336 -15.09 13.42 19.46
N GLN A 337 -15.64 14.61 19.21
CA GLN A 337 -17.09 14.81 19.19
C GLN A 337 -17.73 13.94 18.10
N LYS A 338 -18.73 13.12 18.44
CA LYS A 338 -19.41 12.26 17.45
C LYS A 338 -20.16 13.05 16.38
N ASP A 339 -20.72 14.19 16.75
CA ASP A 339 -21.35 15.11 15.80
C ASP A 339 -20.26 15.92 15.07
N PRO A 340 -20.10 15.75 13.75
CA PRO A 340 -19.07 16.44 12.98
C PRO A 340 -19.20 17.97 13.02
N ASN A 341 -20.40 18.51 13.28
CA ASN A 341 -20.62 19.97 13.34
C ASN A 341 -20.18 20.58 14.68
N LYS A 342 -19.97 19.75 15.70
CA LYS A 342 -19.47 20.17 17.02
C LYS A 342 -17.95 20.08 17.12
N ARG A 343 -17.30 19.43 16.15
CA ARG A 343 -15.83 19.39 16.10
C ARG A 343 -15.31 20.77 15.71
N PRO A 344 -14.29 21.29 16.41
CA PRO A 344 -13.68 22.56 16.06
C PRO A 344 -12.96 22.49 14.70
N THR A 345 -12.82 23.64 14.06
CA THR A 345 -11.99 23.84 12.89
C THR A 345 -10.50 23.81 13.24
N TYR A 346 -9.62 23.65 12.25
CA TYR A 346 -8.17 23.70 12.49
C TYR A 346 -7.70 25.03 13.09
N ALA A 347 -8.34 26.15 12.73
CA ALA A 347 -8.01 27.45 13.29
C ALA A 347 -8.36 27.52 14.79
N GLU A 348 -9.52 27.02 15.17
CA GLU A 348 -9.94 26.96 16.58
C GLU A 348 -9.05 25.99 17.38
N LEU A 349 -8.65 24.86 16.80
CA LEU A 349 -7.74 23.91 17.45
C LEU A 349 -6.33 24.49 17.66
N LEU A 350 -5.81 25.29 16.73
CA LEU A 350 -4.51 25.97 16.89
C LEU A 350 -4.53 27.02 18.00
N GLU A 351 -5.70 27.59 18.29
CA GLU A 351 -5.91 28.54 19.38
C GLU A 351 -6.31 27.88 20.71
N HIS A 352 -6.40 26.54 20.74
CA HIS A 352 -6.79 25.80 21.94
C HIS A 352 -5.75 25.94 23.07
N PRO A 353 -6.16 26.03 24.36
CA PRO A 353 -5.23 26.17 25.49
C PRO A 353 -4.10 25.14 25.52
N PHE A 354 -4.38 23.89 25.17
CA PHE A 354 -3.37 22.82 25.04
C PHE A 354 -2.24 23.18 24.07
N ILE A 355 -2.58 23.69 22.88
CA ILE A 355 -1.58 24.07 21.86
C ILE A 355 -0.85 25.34 22.31
N LYS A 356 -1.58 26.35 22.78
CA LYS A 356 -1.01 27.63 23.23
C LYS A 356 -0.06 27.50 24.41
N LYS A 357 -0.33 26.57 25.34
CA LYS A 357 0.55 26.25 26.47
C LYS A 357 1.98 25.89 26.04
N TYR A 358 2.14 25.28 24.87
CA TYR A 358 3.43 24.81 24.35
C TYR A 358 3.90 25.54 23.08
N GLU A 359 3.25 26.63 22.67
CA GLU A 359 3.59 27.36 21.44
C GLU A 359 5.02 27.91 21.50
N ASP A 360 5.34 28.66 22.56
CA ASP A 360 6.65 29.30 22.78
C ASP A 360 7.60 28.48 23.67
N VAL A 361 7.21 27.26 24.05
CA VAL A 361 8.07 26.37 24.83
C VAL A 361 9.04 25.67 23.89
N ASP A 362 10.33 25.80 24.17
CA ASP A 362 11.39 25.08 23.46
C ASP A 362 11.45 23.63 23.97
N ILE A 363 10.96 22.71 23.13
CA ILE A 363 10.91 21.28 23.41
C ILE A 363 11.89 20.63 22.43
N ASP A 364 12.87 19.89 22.96
CA ASP A 364 13.91 19.24 22.17
C ASP A 364 13.36 17.99 21.45
N MET A 365 12.57 18.24 20.40
CA MET A 365 11.99 17.21 19.54
C MET A 365 13.08 16.42 18.81
N ALA A 366 14.26 17.00 18.57
CA ALA A 366 15.38 16.32 17.95
C ALA A 366 15.96 15.25 18.88
N LYS A 367 16.10 15.55 20.17
CA LYS A 367 16.49 14.56 21.18
C LYS A 367 15.45 13.46 21.30
N TRP A 368 14.17 13.82 21.46
CA TRP A 368 13.09 12.82 21.54
C TRP A 368 13.10 11.89 20.32
N ALA A 369 13.17 12.43 19.09
CA ALA A 369 13.14 11.63 17.87
C ALA A 369 14.34 10.66 17.77
N LYS A 370 15.53 11.08 18.23
CA LYS A 370 16.72 10.21 18.26
C LYS A 370 16.57 9.07 19.27
N GLU A 371 16.15 9.39 20.49
CA GLU A 371 15.94 8.40 21.56
C GLU A 371 14.84 7.39 21.18
N ALA A 372 13.73 7.87 20.62
CA ALA A 372 12.64 7.05 20.11
C ALA A 372 13.11 6.11 18.98
N TYR A 373 13.89 6.62 18.03
CA TYR A 373 14.44 5.82 16.93
C TYR A 373 15.42 4.74 17.41
N GLU A 374 16.28 5.06 18.38
CA GLU A 374 17.20 4.10 18.98
C GLU A 374 16.44 2.99 19.73
N ALA A 375 15.43 3.37 20.52
CA ALA A 375 14.57 2.43 21.22
C ALA A 375 13.81 1.50 20.26
N SER A 376 13.24 2.04 19.18
CA SER A 376 12.49 1.24 18.20
C SER A 376 13.39 0.26 17.43
N THR A 377 14.61 0.68 17.08
CA THR A 377 15.60 -0.18 16.43
C THR A 377 16.02 -1.34 17.34
N GLN A 378 16.21 -1.06 18.64
CA GLN A 378 16.48 -2.11 19.63
C GLN A 378 15.31 -3.07 19.77
N GLN A 379 14.07 -2.56 19.86
CA GLN A 379 12.88 -3.41 19.98
C GLN A 379 12.70 -4.31 18.76
N GLN A 380 12.96 -3.81 17.55
CA GLN A 380 12.89 -4.60 16.31
C GLN A 380 13.94 -5.72 16.26
N LEU A 381 15.10 -5.53 16.89
CA LEU A 381 16.11 -6.59 17.06
C LEU A 381 15.68 -7.69 18.05
N TYR A 382 14.72 -7.40 18.94
CA TYR A 382 14.24 -8.31 19.99
C TYR A 382 12.87 -8.95 19.71
N GLN A 383 12.12 -8.47 18.72
CA GLN A 383 10.80 -9.00 18.42
C GLN A 383 10.93 -10.32 17.64
N ALA A 384 10.76 -11.45 18.33
CA ALA A 384 10.67 -12.75 17.68
C ALA A 384 9.42 -12.79 16.78
N THR A 385 9.56 -13.29 15.55
CA THR A 385 8.42 -13.53 14.64
C THR A 385 7.35 -14.35 15.36
N ILE A 386 6.13 -13.81 15.49
CA ILE A 386 4.97 -14.54 16.01
C ILE A 386 4.16 -15.03 14.81
N GLY A 387 4.04 -16.34 14.63
CA GLY A 387 3.29 -16.92 13.51
C GLY A 387 4.12 -17.05 12.24
N ILE A 388 3.70 -16.44 11.14
CA ILE A 388 4.36 -16.54 9.84
C ILE A 388 4.42 -15.14 9.23
N ASP A 389 5.61 -14.67 8.89
CA ASP A 389 5.83 -13.36 8.26
C ASP A 389 6.15 -13.52 6.77
N PHE A 390 5.78 -12.51 5.98
CA PHE A 390 5.98 -12.49 4.54
C PHE A 390 6.85 -11.30 4.12
N LEU A 391 7.99 -11.60 3.53
CA LEU A 391 8.88 -10.62 2.94
C LEU A 391 8.99 -10.88 1.43
N SER A 392 9.20 -9.84 0.64
CA SER A 392 9.55 -10.02 -0.78
C SER A 392 10.77 -9.18 -1.11
N LYS A 393 11.80 -9.79 -1.70
CA LYS A 393 13.06 -9.13 -2.01
C LYS A 393 13.37 -9.26 -3.48
N THR A 394 13.52 -8.13 -4.15
CA THR A 394 14.03 -8.09 -5.53
C THR A 394 15.56 -8.10 -5.50
N MET A 395 16.14 -9.02 -6.25
CA MET A 395 17.58 -9.22 -6.43
C MET A 395 17.93 -8.92 -7.89
N TYR A 396 18.92 -8.06 -8.10
CA TYR A 396 19.46 -7.76 -9.42
C TYR A 396 20.72 -8.62 -9.63
N LEU A 397 20.61 -9.62 -10.49
CA LEU A 397 21.73 -10.41 -10.99
C LEU A 397 22.23 -9.75 -12.30
N GLU A 398 23.45 -10.08 -12.71
CA GLU A 398 24.11 -9.45 -13.88
C GLU A 398 23.27 -9.57 -15.17
N ASP A 399 22.45 -10.61 -15.29
CA ASP A 399 21.68 -10.97 -16.48
C ASP A 399 20.15 -10.89 -16.27
N LYS A 400 19.66 -10.68 -15.05
CA LYS A 400 18.20 -10.70 -14.74
C LYS A 400 17.83 -10.15 -13.36
N THR A 401 16.55 -9.81 -13.22
CA THR A 401 15.94 -9.39 -11.96
C THR A 401 15.08 -10.53 -11.39
N VAL A 402 15.43 -11.04 -10.21
CA VAL A 402 14.72 -12.13 -9.53
C VAL A 402 13.97 -11.57 -8.32
N ARG A 403 12.65 -11.77 -8.25
CA ARG A 403 11.84 -11.38 -7.09
C ARG A 403 11.59 -12.60 -6.19
N LEU A 404 12.28 -12.64 -5.06
CA LEU A 404 12.08 -13.67 -4.04
C LEU A 404 10.85 -13.32 -3.20
N GLN A 405 10.05 -14.33 -2.89
CA GLN A 405 8.95 -14.29 -1.93
C GLN A 405 9.38 -15.20 -0.76
N LEU A 406 9.64 -14.59 0.38
CA LEU A 406 10.16 -15.23 1.57
C LEU A 406 9.03 -15.36 2.59
N TRP A 407 8.83 -16.57 3.08
CA TRP A 407 7.91 -16.88 4.17
C TRP A 407 8.76 -17.24 5.38
N ASP A 408 8.83 -16.34 6.37
CA ASP A 408 9.50 -16.59 7.64
C ASP A 408 8.51 -17.29 8.58
N THR A 409 8.62 -18.61 8.66
CA THR A 409 7.82 -19.39 9.60
C THR A 409 8.46 -19.31 10.98
N ALA A 410 7.78 -18.72 11.97
CA ALA A 410 8.30 -18.67 13.33
C ALA A 410 8.66 -20.09 13.80
N GLY A 411 9.90 -20.27 14.26
CA GLY A 411 10.40 -21.55 14.79
C GLY A 411 9.72 -22.03 16.08
N GLN A 412 8.54 -21.49 16.44
CA GLN A 412 7.75 -21.98 17.56
C GLN A 412 6.92 -23.18 17.17
N GLU A 413 7.15 -24.27 17.89
CA GLU A 413 6.44 -25.55 17.77
C GLU A 413 4.90 -25.43 17.84
N ARG A 414 4.38 -24.38 18.49
CA ARG A 414 2.94 -24.08 18.62
C ARG A 414 2.24 -23.82 17.28
N PHE A 415 2.96 -23.38 16.25
CA PHE A 415 2.41 -23.10 14.91
C PHE A 415 2.79 -24.15 13.86
N ARG A 416 3.35 -25.30 14.27
CA ARG A 416 3.77 -26.37 13.35
C ARG A 416 2.65 -26.90 12.46
N SER A 417 1.39 -26.83 12.88
CA SER A 417 0.24 -27.24 12.06
C SER A 417 0.04 -26.38 10.81
N LEU A 418 0.56 -25.15 10.78
CA LEU A 418 0.43 -24.24 9.64
C LEU A 418 1.58 -24.38 8.64
N ILE A 419 2.71 -24.95 9.04
CA ILE A 419 3.93 -24.99 8.21
C ILE A 419 3.76 -25.78 6.90
N PRO A 420 3.08 -26.95 6.86
CA PRO A 420 2.92 -27.72 5.62
C PRO A 420 2.28 -26.93 4.46
N SER A 421 1.32 -26.03 4.73
CA SER A 421 0.68 -25.25 3.66
C SER A 421 1.62 -24.26 2.97
N TYR A 422 2.66 -23.78 3.65
CA TYR A 422 3.64 -22.85 3.07
C TYR A 422 4.79 -23.58 2.38
N ILE A 423 5.13 -24.78 2.87
CA ILE A 423 6.13 -25.63 2.22
C ILE A 423 5.63 -26.08 0.84
N ARG A 424 4.34 -26.41 0.70
CA ARG A 424 3.73 -27.01 -0.51
C ARG A 424 3.97 -26.24 -1.82
N ASP A 425 4.07 -24.92 -1.78
CA ASP A 425 4.28 -24.09 -2.98
C ASP A 425 5.68 -23.47 -3.03
N SER A 426 6.59 -23.86 -2.13
CA SER A 426 7.94 -23.29 -2.04
C SER A 426 8.91 -23.94 -3.03
N SER A 427 9.64 -23.12 -3.79
CA SER A 427 10.74 -23.59 -4.67
C SER A 427 12.02 -23.89 -3.90
N VAL A 428 12.20 -23.26 -2.74
CA VAL A 428 13.43 -23.33 -1.92
C VAL A 428 13.02 -23.40 -0.45
N ALA A 429 13.71 -24.23 0.34
CA ALA A 429 13.61 -24.27 1.79
C ALA A 429 14.95 -23.94 2.44
N VAL A 430 14.97 -22.97 3.35
CA VAL A 430 16.17 -22.58 4.12
C VAL A 430 16.00 -23.06 5.55
N ILE A 431 16.86 -23.99 5.97
CA ILE A 431 16.79 -24.61 7.30
C ILE A 431 17.97 -24.11 8.13
N VAL A 432 17.66 -23.37 9.18
CA VAL A 432 18.65 -22.63 9.97
C VAL A 432 18.86 -23.29 11.32
N TYR A 433 20.12 -23.48 11.71
CA TYR A 433 20.51 -23.87 13.07
C TYR A 433 21.48 -22.86 13.68
N ASP A 434 21.62 -22.88 15.00
CA ASP A 434 22.56 -22.04 15.75
C ASP A 434 23.86 -22.82 15.99
N ILE A 435 25.00 -22.30 15.52
CA ILE A 435 26.29 -22.96 15.68
C ILE A 435 26.73 -23.13 17.15
N SER A 436 26.14 -22.35 18.06
CA SER A 436 26.38 -22.41 19.51
C SER A 436 25.39 -23.31 20.24
N ASN A 437 24.52 -24.02 19.53
CA ASN A 437 23.54 -24.93 20.11
C ASN A 437 23.47 -26.24 19.31
N ARG A 438 24.13 -27.29 19.84
CA ARG A 438 24.19 -28.62 19.21
C ARG A 438 22.81 -29.25 19.00
N GLN A 439 21.86 -29.00 19.90
CA GLN A 439 20.50 -29.57 19.78
C GLN A 439 19.76 -28.98 18.57
N SER A 440 19.94 -27.69 18.27
CA SER A 440 19.35 -27.05 17.10
C SER A 440 19.83 -27.70 15.79
N PHE A 441 21.10 -28.09 15.73
CA PHE A 441 21.70 -28.80 14.60
C PHE A 441 21.13 -30.21 14.43
N ILE A 442 20.98 -30.97 15.51
CA ILE A 442 20.39 -32.32 15.46
C ILE A 442 18.96 -32.27 14.90
N ASN A 443 18.18 -31.26 15.29
CA ASN A 443 16.79 -31.09 14.89
C ASN A 443 16.60 -30.76 13.40
N THR A 444 17.66 -30.30 12.69
CA THR A 444 17.57 -29.95 11.26
C THR A 444 17.10 -31.11 10.38
N SER A 445 17.48 -32.34 10.74
CA SER A 445 17.12 -33.57 10.02
C SER A 445 15.61 -33.71 9.87
N LYS A 446 14.88 -33.51 10.97
CA LYS A 446 13.42 -33.61 10.98
C LYS A 446 12.78 -32.58 10.05
N TRP A 447 13.32 -31.36 10.03
CA TRP A 447 12.84 -30.31 9.14
C TRP A 447 13.11 -30.60 7.66
N ILE A 448 14.26 -31.22 7.35
CA ILE A 448 14.59 -31.66 5.99
C ILE A 448 13.62 -32.76 5.55
N ASP A 449 13.35 -33.72 6.42
CA ASP A 449 12.41 -34.81 6.15
C ASP A 449 10.98 -34.28 5.95
N ASP A 450 10.53 -33.34 6.78
CA ASP A 450 9.23 -32.68 6.65
C ASP A 450 9.09 -31.94 5.30
N VAL A 451 10.15 -31.23 4.87
CA VAL A 451 10.17 -30.53 3.58
C VAL A 451 10.09 -31.50 2.40
N ARG A 452 10.86 -32.59 2.46
CA ARG A 452 10.84 -33.65 1.43
C ARG A 452 9.50 -34.37 1.37
N ALA A 453 8.85 -34.59 2.51
CA ALA A 453 7.54 -35.23 2.57
C ALA A 453 6.46 -34.41 1.85
N GLU A 454 6.53 -33.08 1.92
CA GLU A 454 5.53 -32.18 1.30
C GLU A 454 5.85 -31.83 -0.16
N ARG A 455 7.13 -31.73 -0.55
CA ARG A 455 7.54 -31.27 -1.90
C ARG A 455 8.22 -32.30 -2.78
N GLY A 456 8.65 -33.42 -2.22
CA GLY A 456 9.55 -34.35 -2.90
C GLY A 456 10.97 -33.79 -3.03
N GLU A 457 11.77 -34.37 -3.93
CA GLU A 457 13.19 -34.03 -4.11
C GLU A 457 13.44 -32.82 -5.04
N ASP A 458 12.38 -32.27 -5.67
CA ASP A 458 12.50 -31.12 -6.58
C ASP A 458 12.72 -29.78 -5.87
N VAL A 459 12.54 -29.74 -4.54
CA VAL A 459 12.76 -28.54 -3.72
C VAL A 459 14.23 -28.35 -3.42
N ILE A 460 14.71 -27.12 -3.60
CA ILE A 460 16.09 -26.76 -3.27
C ILE A 460 16.19 -26.55 -1.76
N ILE A 461 16.96 -27.39 -1.07
CA ILE A 461 17.16 -27.26 0.38
C ILE A 461 18.55 -26.68 0.68
N VAL A 462 18.58 -25.68 1.56
CA VAL A 462 19.82 -25.05 2.05
C VAL A 462 19.89 -25.16 3.57
N LEU A 463 20.91 -25.87 4.05
CA LEU A 463 21.27 -25.93 5.47
C LEU A 463 22.15 -24.73 5.84
N VAL A 464 21.73 -23.96 6.84
CA VAL A 464 22.39 -22.71 7.23
C VAL A 464 22.83 -22.77 8.69
N GLY A 465 24.14 -22.71 8.93
CA GLY A 465 24.71 -22.50 10.26
C GLY A 465 24.77 -21.01 10.59
N ASN A 466 23.84 -20.52 11.41
CA ASN A 466 23.73 -19.11 11.79
C ASN A 466 24.46 -18.81 13.11
N LYS A 467 24.71 -17.53 13.37
CA LYS A 467 25.50 -16.99 14.49
C LYS A 467 27.00 -17.29 14.40
N SER A 468 27.56 -17.31 13.18
CA SER A 468 29.02 -17.48 12.97
C SER A 468 29.89 -16.43 13.68
N ASP A 469 29.31 -15.30 14.12
CA ASP A 469 29.95 -14.30 14.98
C ASP A 469 30.21 -14.78 16.42
N LEU A 470 29.58 -15.87 16.86
CA LEU A 470 29.79 -16.50 18.17
C LEU A 470 30.80 -17.65 18.10
N SER A 471 31.93 -17.44 17.42
CA SER A 471 32.98 -18.46 17.25
C SER A 471 33.45 -19.07 18.58
N ASP A 472 33.52 -18.25 19.62
CA ASP A 472 34.03 -18.64 20.94
C ASP A 472 33.07 -19.54 21.72
N LYS A 473 31.80 -19.59 21.30
CA LYS A 473 30.74 -20.43 21.91
C LYS A 473 30.30 -21.55 20.96
N ARG A 474 31.10 -21.86 19.94
CA ARG A 474 30.74 -22.84 18.91
C ARG A 474 30.68 -24.25 19.48
N GLU A 475 29.55 -24.92 19.26
CA GLU A 475 29.33 -26.33 19.60
C GLU A 475 29.26 -27.23 18.35
N VAL A 476 29.04 -26.63 17.18
CA VAL A 476 28.96 -27.31 15.88
C VAL A 476 30.03 -26.75 14.96
N THR A 477 30.96 -27.61 14.53
CA THR A 477 32.03 -27.19 13.62
C THR A 477 31.51 -27.00 12.20
N THR A 478 32.24 -26.23 11.40
CA THR A 478 31.92 -26.08 9.97
C THR A 478 31.98 -27.43 9.25
N ASP A 479 32.94 -28.28 9.62
CA ASP A 479 33.08 -29.64 9.09
C ASP A 479 31.87 -30.53 9.42
N ASP A 480 31.31 -30.41 10.63
CA ASP A 480 30.07 -31.13 11.00
C ASP A 480 28.91 -30.70 10.09
N GLY A 481 28.76 -29.40 9.85
CA GLY A 481 27.74 -28.83 8.97
C GLY A 481 27.90 -29.29 7.51
N GLU A 482 29.11 -29.25 6.97
CA GLU A 482 29.42 -29.72 5.62
C GLU A 482 29.18 -31.21 5.45
N LYS A 483 29.61 -32.02 6.43
CA LYS A 483 29.42 -33.47 6.40
C LYS A 483 27.93 -33.80 6.40
N ARG A 484 27.15 -33.13 7.25
CA ARG A 484 25.69 -33.32 7.33
C ARG A 484 24.99 -32.93 6.03
N ALA A 485 25.40 -31.82 5.43
CA ALA A 485 24.82 -31.37 4.17
C ALA A 485 25.14 -32.34 3.03
N LYS A 486 26.36 -32.90 2.98
CA LYS A 486 26.75 -33.96 2.04
C LYS A 486 25.95 -35.25 2.25
N GLU A 487 25.77 -35.68 3.51
CA GLU A 487 24.97 -36.87 3.85
C GLU A 487 23.50 -36.74 3.40
N LEU A 488 22.94 -35.53 3.50
CA LEU A 488 21.54 -35.26 3.16
C LEU A 488 21.35 -34.75 1.73
N SER A 489 22.43 -34.60 0.94
CA SER A 489 22.42 -34.04 -0.42
C SER A 489 21.77 -32.65 -0.50
N VAL A 490 22.10 -31.75 0.42
CA VAL A 490 21.59 -30.37 0.49
C VAL A 490 22.73 -29.36 0.40
N MET A 491 22.42 -28.10 0.07
CA MET A 491 23.42 -27.02 0.07
C MET A 491 23.79 -26.59 1.49
N PHE A 492 25.01 -26.07 1.69
CA PHE A 492 25.48 -25.58 2.99
C PHE A 492 26.12 -24.19 2.90
N ILE A 493 25.86 -23.36 3.91
CA ILE A 493 26.57 -22.09 4.14
C ILE A 493 26.47 -21.67 5.61
N GLU A 494 27.53 -21.06 6.15
CA GLU A 494 27.47 -20.39 7.45
C GLU A 494 27.19 -18.89 7.29
N THR A 495 26.34 -18.34 8.14
CA THR A 495 25.95 -16.93 8.14
C THR A 495 26.06 -16.31 9.54
N SER A 496 26.14 -14.99 9.59
CA SER A 496 25.79 -14.24 10.80
C SER A 496 24.72 -13.25 10.41
N ALA A 497 23.48 -13.53 10.82
CA ALA A 497 22.39 -12.57 10.66
C ALA A 497 22.69 -11.24 11.35
N LYS A 498 23.36 -11.28 12.51
CA LYS A 498 23.75 -10.10 13.30
C LYS A 498 24.81 -9.23 12.59
N ALA A 499 25.87 -9.85 12.08
CA ALA A 499 26.96 -9.14 11.41
C ALA A 499 26.73 -8.94 9.90
N GLY A 500 25.63 -9.48 9.36
CA GLY A 500 25.35 -9.52 7.92
C GLY A 500 26.29 -10.44 7.12
N HIS A 501 27.11 -11.25 7.79
CA HIS A 501 28.10 -12.12 7.15
C HIS A 501 27.42 -13.22 6.34
N ASN A 502 27.81 -13.38 5.07
CA ASN A 502 27.30 -14.37 4.09
C ASN A 502 25.79 -14.36 3.80
N VAL A 503 24.99 -13.46 4.39
CA VAL A 503 23.54 -13.38 4.13
C VAL A 503 23.25 -13.04 2.66
N LYS A 504 23.94 -12.05 2.09
CA LYS A 504 23.80 -11.70 0.66
C LYS A 504 24.26 -12.84 -0.25
N THR A 505 25.34 -13.53 0.13
CA THR A 505 25.89 -14.68 -0.60
C THR A 505 24.91 -15.84 -0.64
N LEU A 506 24.23 -16.14 0.49
CA LEU A 506 23.18 -17.15 0.59
C LEU A 506 22.06 -16.88 -0.43
N PHE A 507 21.49 -15.67 -0.43
CA PHE A 507 20.40 -15.34 -1.36
C PHE A 507 20.84 -15.29 -2.82
N LYS A 508 22.09 -14.87 -3.10
CA LYS A 508 22.65 -14.92 -4.46
C LYS A 508 22.75 -16.36 -4.96
N LYS A 509 23.25 -17.29 -4.13
CA LYS A 509 23.32 -18.72 -4.47
C LYS A 509 21.93 -19.30 -4.72
N ILE A 510 20.96 -19.02 -3.85
CA ILE A 510 19.58 -19.46 -4.03
C ILE A 510 19.01 -18.97 -5.37
N ALA A 511 19.16 -17.68 -5.67
CA ALA A 511 18.64 -17.09 -6.89
C ALA A 511 19.29 -17.68 -8.16
N GLN A 512 20.54 -18.13 -8.08
CA GLN A 512 21.26 -18.80 -9.16
C GLN A 512 20.87 -20.27 -9.35
N SER A 513 20.31 -20.94 -8.34
CA SER A 513 19.93 -22.35 -8.42
C SER A 513 18.49 -22.60 -8.86
N LEU A 514 17.65 -21.55 -8.98
CA LEU A 514 16.25 -21.70 -9.37
C LEU A 514 16.07 -22.09 -10.85
N PRO A 515 15.14 -23.00 -11.20
CA PRO A 515 14.87 -23.35 -12.61
C PRO A 515 14.39 -22.13 -13.42
N GLY A 516 14.87 -22.00 -14.66
CA GLY A 516 14.63 -20.83 -15.53
C GLY A 516 15.75 -19.77 -15.48
N VAL A 517 16.80 -20.02 -14.69
CA VAL A 517 18.01 -19.19 -14.61
C VAL A 517 19.02 -19.55 -15.71
N ASP A 518 18.99 -20.79 -16.23
CA ASP A 518 19.79 -21.24 -17.36
C ASP A 518 18.94 -21.33 -18.64
N GLY A 519 19.40 -20.68 -19.70
CA GLY A 519 18.70 -20.54 -20.98
C GLY A 519 18.63 -21.82 -21.80
N SER A 520 17.77 -22.77 -21.41
CA SER A 520 17.41 -23.92 -22.25
C SER A 520 15.88 -24.02 -22.43
N THR A 521 15.46 -23.58 -23.62
CA THR A 521 14.27 -23.96 -24.42
C THR A 521 13.12 -24.67 -23.69
N ILE A 522 12.03 -23.93 -23.44
CA ILE A 522 10.73 -24.49 -23.09
C ILE A 522 10.14 -25.17 -24.33
N GLN A 523 10.13 -26.50 -24.36
CA GLN A 523 9.13 -27.25 -25.12
C GLN A 523 7.86 -27.31 -24.27
N SER A 524 6.81 -26.70 -24.82
CA SER A 524 5.45 -26.75 -24.32
C SER A 524 4.94 -28.19 -24.36
N ASP A 525 4.51 -28.73 -23.22
CA ASP A 525 3.43 -29.70 -23.23
C ASP A 525 2.70 -29.81 -21.87
N SER A 526 1.38 -29.97 -21.98
CA SER A 526 0.43 -30.47 -20.96
C SER A 526 -0.29 -29.47 -20.06
N LYS A 527 -1.35 -28.90 -20.66
CA LYS A 527 -2.77 -28.95 -20.23
C LYS A 527 -3.12 -28.73 -18.76
N ASP A 528 -3.65 -27.53 -18.54
CA ASP A 528 -4.63 -27.13 -17.53
C ASP A 528 -5.72 -28.19 -17.27
N SER A 529 -5.90 -28.56 -16.01
CA SER A 529 -7.14 -29.14 -15.50
C SER A 529 -7.62 -28.34 -14.28
N MET A 530 -8.30 -27.22 -14.55
CA MET A 530 -9.14 -26.54 -13.55
C MET A 530 -10.35 -27.41 -13.23
N GLN A 531 -10.40 -27.97 -12.01
CA GLN A 531 -11.65 -28.50 -11.47
C GLN A 531 -12.49 -27.36 -10.87
N LYS A 532 -13.63 -27.08 -11.52
CA LYS A 532 -14.73 -26.28 -10.96
C LYS A 532 -15.42 -27.09 -9.87
N VAL A 533 -15.38 -26.61 -8.62
CA VAL A 533 -16.27 -27.12 -7.56
C VAL A 533 -17.58 -26.35 -7.64
N ASN A 534 -18.63 -27.02 -8.11
CA ASN A 534 -20.02 -26.55 -8.07
C ASN A 534 -20.62 -26.91 -6.69
N LEU A 535 -21.01 -25.91 -5.91
CA LEU A 535 -21.79 -26.09 -4.69
C LEU A 535 -23.27 -25.89 -5.03
N ASN A 536 -24.02 -26.99 -5.08
CA ASN A 536 -25.47 -27.02 -4.87
C ASN A 536 -25.92 -28.49 -4.72
N ASN A 537 -26.10 -28.94 -3.47
CA ASN A 537 -27.27 -29.74 -3.08
C ASN A 537 -27.34 -29.89 -1.56
N THR A 538 -28.34 -29.24 -0.99
CA THR A 538 -28.99 -29.52 0.29
C THR A 538 -29.72 -30.87 0.23
N GLU A 539 -29.48 -31.78 1.18
CA GLU A 539 -30.45 -32.17 2.22
C GLU A 539 -30.02 -33.40 3.04
N SER A 540 -30.16 -33.24 4.37
CA SER A 540 -30.51 -34.20 5.41
C SER A 540 -29.86 -35.59 5.46
N ASN A 541 -29.09 -35.84 6.53
CA ASN A 541 -29.54 -36.83 7.51
C ASN A 541 -28.90 -36.67 8.89
N THR A 542 -29.78 -36.76 9.88
CA THR A 542 -29.58 -36.74 11.32
C THR A 542 -28.91 -38.00 11.87
N SER A 543 -28.19 -37.82 13.00
CA SER A 543 -27.76 -38.77 14.06
C SER A 543 -26.24 -38.79 14.17
N GLY A 544 -25.58 -38.55 15.30
CA GLY A 544 -26.01 -38.51 16.68
C GLY A 544 -24.83 -39.02 17.53
N CYS A 545 -24.59 -38.33 18.64
CA CYS A 545 -23.74 -38.68 19.77
C CYS A 545 -22.24 -38.35 19.76
N ALA A 546 -21.84 -37.90 20.95
CA ALA A 546 -20.64 -37.20 21.34
C ALA A 546 -19.63 -38.13 22.01
N CYS A 547 -18.36 -37.73 21.95
CA CYS A 547 -17.44 -37.53 23.08
C CYS A 547 -16.31 -36.62 22.61
#